data_AF-A0A7R9URL6-F1
#
_entry.id   AF-A0A7R9URL6-F1
#
_cell.length_a   1.000
_cell.length_b   1.000
_cell.length_c   1.000
_cell.angle_alpha   90.00
_cell.angle_beta   90.00
_cell.angle_gamma   90.00
#
_symmetry.space_group_name_H-M   'P 1'
#
loop_
_entity.id
_entity.type
_entity.pdbx_description
1 polymer ?
#
loop_
_entity_poly.entity_id
_entity_poly.type
_entity_poly.pdbx_seq_one_letter_code
_entity_poly.pdbx_strand_id
1 'polypeptide(L)'
;GGGGGAFGGAFGGTLAAGYLAELYAYLDDACAINPKRGLGGTRTALYGLQTTPLGARGGAGAPTVFRLSAGVCAPSLCAHLLPFIATSAAPAARVSADPDDAAATALATELVRCGSLHAGAVELESAAAFDARVAAQRPFNVLDARALAELDEARALGVGLPLAGQFVSMLLCVGHAKSARADDERFIDEFARSAKWLRMARAEDS
;
A
#
# COMPACT_ATOMS: atom_id res chain seq x y z
N GLY A 1 -18.96 -10.37 -15.27
CA GLY A 1 -19.65 -9.68 -14.17
C GLY A 1 -18.67 -9.64 -13.02
N GLY A 2 -18.06 -8.48 -12.77
CA GLY A 2 -16.95 -8.33 -11.82
C GLY A 2 -17.44 -7.70 -10.52
N GLY A 3 -17.00 -8.26 -9.40
CA GLY A 3 -17.38 -7.83 -8.06
C GLY A 3 -16.90 -6.42 -7.74
N GLY A 4 -17.83 -5.48 -7.64
CA GLY A 4 -17.62 -4.22 -6.93
C GLY A 4 -17.74 -4.49 -5.43
N GLY A 5 -16.65 -4.92 -4.80
CA GLY A 5 -16.59 -5.22 -3.37
C GLY A 5 -16.21 -4.02 -2.50
N ALA A 6 -16.90 -3.88 -1.37
CA ALA A 6 -16.60 -3.08 -0.18
C ALA A 6 -16.63 -1.53 -0.24
N PHE A 7 -16.23 -0.85 -1.31
CA PHE A 7 -16.08 0.63 -1.26
C PHE A 7 -17.27 1.45 -1.78
N GLY A 8 -18.20 0.85 -2.53
CA GLY A 8 -19.26 1.60 -3.24
C GLY A 8 -20.36 2.20 -2.36
N GLY A 9 -20.58 1.68 -1.14
CA GLY A 9 -21.73 2.05 -0.31
C GLY A 9 -21.49 3.21 0.65
N ALA A 10 -20.25 3.43 1.13
CA ALA A 10 -19.97 4.35 2.23
C ALA A 10 -19.46 5.74 1.80
N PHE A 11 -19.09 5.91 0.53
CA PHE A 11 -18.40 7.13 0.06
C PHE A 11 -19.07 7.83 -1.15
N GLY A 12 -20.24 7.36 -1.58
CA GLY A 12 -20.94 7.88 -2.77
C GLY A 12 -21.05 9.40 -2.78
N GLY A 13 -20.40 10.05 -3.76
CA GLY A 13 -20.48 11.50 -3.99
C GLY A 13 -19.41 12.37 -3.32
N THR A 14 -18.41 11.79 -2.66
CA THR A 14 -17.34 12.56 -1.99
C THR A 14 -16.05 12.64 -2.81
N LEU A 15 -15.28 13.72 -2.64
CA LEU A 15 -13.94 13.89 -3.24
C LEU A 15 -13.00 12.70 -2.93
N ALA A 16 -13.09 12.16 -1.71
CA ALA A 16 -12.30 11.00 -1.30
C ALA A 16 -12.64 9.74 -2.13
N ALA A 17 -13.91 9.48 -2.41
CA ALA A 17 -14.32 8.35 -3.26
C ALA A 17 -13.77 8.46 -4.68
N GLY A 18 -13.87 9.66 -5.26
CA GLY A 18 -13.31 9.93 -6.59
C GLY A 18 -11.81 9.70 -6.62
N TYR A 19 -11.09 10.13 -5.59
CA TYR A 19 -9.65 9.90 -5.50
C TYR A 19 -9.27 8.43 -5.30
N LEU A 20 -10.04 7.67 -4.50
CA LEU A 20 -9.84 6.23 -4.37
C LEU A 20 -10.05 5.50 -5.69
N ALA A 21 -11.04 5.91 -6.49
CA ALA A 21 -11.26 5.37 -7.83
C ALA A 21 -10.09 5.69 -8.77
N GLU A 22 -9.57 6.93 -8.72
CA GLU A 22 -8.39 7.33 -9.51
C GLU A 22 -7.12 6.56 -9.10
N LEU A 23 -6.90 6.38 -7.79
CA LEU A 23 -5.80 5.56 -7.27
C LEU A 23 -5.90 4.10 -7.73
N TYR A 24 -7.10 3.52 -7.69
CA TYR A 24 -7.33 2.17 -8.17
C TYR A 24 -7.07 2.05 -9.67
N ALA A 25 -7.60 2.98 -10.48
CA ALA A 25 -7.39 3.01 -11.92
C ALA A 25 -5.91 3.13 -12.29
N TYR A 26 -5.17 3.99 -11.57
CA TYR A 26 -3.72 4.08 -11.73
C TYR A 26 -3.01 2.77 -11.40
N LEU A 27 -3.36 2.11 -10.29
CA LEU A 27 -2.73 0.85 -9.88
C LEU A 27 -3.02 -0.26 -10.89
N ASP A 28 -4.25 -0.34 -11.40
CA ASP A 28 -4.67 -1.31 -12.40
C ASP A 28 -3.85 -1.15 -13.69
N ASP A 29 -3.78 0.07 -14.24
CA ASP A 29 -2.96 0.37 -15.43
C ASP A 29 -1.46 0.13 -15.18
N ALA A 30 -0.94 0.63 -14.05
CA ALA A 30 0.48 0.50 -13.72
C ALA A 30 0.90 -0.97 -13.56
N CYS A 31 0.01 -1.82 -13.04
CA CYS A 31 0.23 -3.25 -12.81
C CYS A 31 -0.15 -4.15 -13.99
N ALA A 32 -0.92 -3.67 -14.97
CA ALA A 32 -1.37 -4.46 -16.12
C ALA A 32 -0.18 -5.07 -16.90
N ILE A 33 0.89 -4.29 -17.05
CA ILE A 33 2.19 -4.73 -17.56
C ILE A 33 3.26 -4.27 -16.57
N ASN A 34 3.56 -5.13 -15.59
CA ASN A 34 4.57 -4.88 -14.57
C ASN A 34 5.36 -6.16 -14.23
N PRO A 35 6.71 -6.14 -14.32
CA PRO A 35 7.54 -5.01 -14.75
C PRO A 35 7.45 -4.72 -16.25
N LYS A 36 7.77 -3.49 -16.62
CA LYS A 36 7.94 -3.02 -18.00
C LYS A 36 9.37 -3.31 -18.47
N ARG A 37 9.55 -3.62 -19.76
CA ARG A 37 10.87 -3.71 -20.40
C ARG A 37 11.43 -2.30 -20.63
N GLY A 38 12.68 -2.08 -20.22
CA GLY A 38 13.40 -0.83 -20.46
C GLY A 38 13.86 -0.69 -21.91
N LEU A 39 14.00 0.56 -22.38
CA LEU A 39 14.30 0.90 -23.78
C LEU A 39 15.81 0.90 -24.12
N GLY A 40 16.64 0.11 -23.43
CA GLY A 40 18.09 0.07 -23.62
C GLY A 40 18.54 -1.06 -24.54
N GLY A 41 19.31 -0.75 -25.60
CA GLY A 41 19.80 -1.77 -26.54
C GLY A 41 21.07 -2.51 -26.10
N THR A 42 21.85 -1.97 -25.16
CA THR A 42 23.11 -2.60 -24.71
C THR A 42 22.93 -3.50 -23.49
N ARG A 43 21.82 -3.36 -22.77
CA ARG A 43 21.50 -4.07 -21.53
C ARG A 43 20.01 -4.26 -21.44
N THR A 44 19.58 -5.47 -21.14
CA THR A 44 18.19 -5.75 -20.81
C THR A 44 17.86 -5.16 -19.45
N ALA A 45 16.80 -4.36 -19.39
CA ALA A 45 16.33 -3.75 -18.16
C ALA A 45 14.85 -4.05 -17.94
N LEU A 46 14.47 -4.18 -16.68
CA LEU A 46 13.09 -4.22 -16.22
C LEU A 46 12.88 -3.07 -15.24
N TYR A 47 11.73 -2.41 -15.27
CA TYR A 47 11.38 -1.34 -14.33
C TYR A 47 9.88 -1.33 -14.02
N GLY A 48 9.51 -0.76 -12.88
CA GLY A 48 8.10 -0.65 -12.51
C GLY A 48 7.87 -0.57 -11.00
N LEU A 49 6.61 -0.72 -10.61
CA LEU A 49 6.19 -0.70 -9.21
C LEU A 49 6.62 -1.98 -8.50
N GLN A 50 7.11 -1.84 -7.29
CA GLN A 50 7.65 -2.91 -6.47
C GLN A 50 6.99 -2.92 -5.10
N THR A 51 6.91 -4.11 -4.51
CA THR A 51 6.58 -4.27 -3.09
C THR A 51 7.66 -3.60 -2.21
N THR A 52 7.36 -3.43 -0.93
CA THR A 52 8.36 -2.94 0.04
C THR A 52 9.59 -3.88 0.04
N PRO A 53 10.78 -3.39 0.46
CA PRO A 53 12.01 -4.17 0.37
C PRO A 53 11.87 -5.58 0.98
N LEU A 54 11.99 -6.59 0.11
CA LEU A 54 12.01 -8.00 0.46
C LEU A 54 13.41 -8.33 1.02
N GLY A 55 13.54 -8.56 2.32
CA GLY A 55 14.81 -9.04 2.88
C GLY A 55 15.21 -8.56 4.27
N ALA A 56 14.44 -7.71 4.95
CA ALA A 56 14.85 -7.26 6.28
C ALA A 56 14.84 -8.40 7.34
N ARG A 57 13.93 -9.39 7.23
CA ARG A 57 13.86 -10.55 8.13
C ARG A 57 13.23 -11.78 7.46
N GLY A 58 14.03 -12.78 7.09
CA GLY A 58 13.53 -14.13 6.77
C GLY A 58 12.63 -14.26 5.53
N GLY A 59 12.75 -13.35 4.56
CA GLY A 59 11.97 -13.39 3.31
C GLY A 59 10.62 -12.66 3.35
N ALA A 60 10.14 -12.26 4.53
CA ALA A 60 9.05 -11.29 4.65
C ALA A 60 9.60 -9.87 4.41
N GLY A 61 8.92 -9.08 3.58
CA GLY A 61 9.25 -7.66 3.39
C GLY A 61 9.11 -6.89 4.69
N ALA A 62 9.88 -5.80 4.85
CA ALA A 62 9.66 -4.88 5.97
C ALA A 62 8.25 -4.28 5.86
N PRO A 63 7.44 -4.31 6.93
CA PRO A 63 6.05 -3.88 6.85
C PRO A 63 5.94 -2.35 6.81
N THR A 64 4.83 -1.87 6.25
CA THR A 64 4.32 -0.51 6.46
C THR A 64 3.27 -0.58 7.55
N VAL A 65 3.48 0.18 8.63
CA VAL A 65 2.57 0.19 9.79
C VAL A 65 1.74 1.47 9.80
N PHE A 66 0.42 1.32 9.83
CA PHE A 66 -0.56 2.39 9.99
C PHE A 66 -0.96 2.45 11.46
N ARG A 67 -0.52 3.48 12.19
CA ARG A 67 -0.92 3.69 13.58
C ARG A 67 -2.21 4.48 13.63
N LEU A 68 -3.27 3.86 14.13
CA LEU A 68 -4.54 4.49 14.42
C LEU A 68 -4.50 5.05 15.84
N SER A 69 -4.70 6.35 15.94
CA SER A 69 -4.74 7.12 17.18
C SER A 69 -5.88 8.15 17.09
N ALA A 70 -6.10 8.91 18.17
CA ALA A 70 -7.20 9.87 18.21
C ALA A 70 -7.11 10.88 17.06
N GLY A 71 -8.25 11.14 16.41
CA GLY A 71 -8.35 11.99 15.21
C GLY A 71 -8.30 11.24 13.89
N VAL A 72 -8.41 9.91 13.90
CA VAL A 72 -8.38 9.10 12.67
C VAL A 72 -9.46 9.52 11.67
N CYS A 73 -9.04 9.83 10.45
CA CYS A 73 -9.93 10.08 9.32
C CYS A 73 -9.97 8.83 8.43
N ALA A 74 -11.10 8.10 8.45
CA ALA A 74 -11.26 6.87 7.68
C ALA A 74 -11.01 7.02 6.16
N PRO A 75 -11.56 8.03 5.45
CA PRO A 75 -11.28 8.22 4.02
C PRO A 75 -9.77 8.30 3.71
N SER A 76 -9.02 8.96 4.58
CA SER A 76 -7.59 9.24 4.40
C SER A 76 -6.76 8.02 4.67
N LEU A 77 -7.11 7.27 5.71
CA LEU A 77 -6.53 5.95 5.94
C LEU A 77 -6.79 5.04 4.74
N CYS A 78 -8.02 5.00 4.21
CA CYS A 78 -8.35 4.21 3.03
C CYS A 78 -7.47 4.58 1.83
N ALA A 79 -7.20 5.87 1.59
CA ALA A 79 -6.33 6.29 0.49
C ALA A 79 -4.91 5.74 0.62
N HIS A 80 -4.36 5.67 1.84
CA HIS A 80 -3.01 5.16 2.08
C HIS A 80 -2.96 3.61 2.18
N LEU A 81 -4.06 2.98 2.60
CA LEU A 81 -4.18 1.51 2.61
C LEU A 81 -4.44 0.94 1.21
N LEU A 82 -5.18 1.66 0.36
CA LEU A 82 -5.61 1.18 -0.96
C LEU A 82 -4.46 0.59 -1.80
N PRO A 83 -3.28 1.23 -1.92
CA PRO A 83 -2.16 0.67 -2.67
C PRO A 83 -1.67 -0.69 -2.17
N PHE A 84 -1.85 -0.99 -0.89
CA PHE A 84 -1.49 -2.29 -0.32
C PHE A 84 -2.59 -3.30 -0.55
N ILE A 85 -3.83 -3.00 -0.15
CA ILE A 85 -4.94 -3.96 -0.19
C ILE A 85 -5.39 -4.29 -1.61
N ALA A 86 -5.22 -3.37 -2.57
CA ALA A 86 -5.56 -3.60 -3.97
C ALA A 86 -4.47 -4.37 -4.73
N THR A 87 -3.35 -4.71 -4.08
CA THR A 87 -2.18 -5.28 -4.76
C THR A 87 -1.55 -6.43 -3.97
N SER A 88 -0.56 -7.09 -4.59
CA SER A 88 0.27 -8.10 -3.95
C SER A 88 1.14 -7.57 -2.80
N ALA A 89 1.06 -6.27 -2.47
CA ALA A 89 1.68 -5.69 -1.28
C ALA A 89 0.82 -5.81 -0.01
N ALA A 90 -0.41 -6.34 -0.08
CA ALA A 90 -1.31 -6.48 1.06
C ALA A 90 -0.63 -7.12 2.31
N PRO A 91 0.19 -8.19 2.17
CA PRO A 91 0.87 -8.79 3.33
C PRO A 91 1.89 -7.88 4.02
N ALA A 92 2.28 -6.75 3.43
CA ALA A 92 3.18 -5.76 4.03
C ALA A 92 2.44 -4.69 4.84
N ALA A 93 1.12 -4.54 4.68
CA ALA A 93 0.34 -3.60 5.46
C ALA A 93 0.02 -4.16 6.86
N ARG A 94 0.29 -3.36 7.90
CA ARG A 94 -0.10 -3.66 9.29
C ARG A 94 -0.81 -2.46 9.87
N VAL A 95 -1.87 -2.71 10.63
CA VAL A 95 -2.59 -1.68 11.37
C VAL A 95 -2.33 -1.88 12.85
N SER A 96 -1.93 -0.82 13.53
CA SER A 96 -1.78 -0.78 14.98
C SER A 96 -2.83 0.16 15.52
N ALA A 97 -3.68 -0.26 16.45
CA ALA A 97 -4.71 0.59 17.05
C ALA A 97 -4.52 0.70 18.56
N ASP A 98 -4.73 1.90 19.09
CA ASP A 98 -4.73 2.12 20.53
C ASP A 98 -5.99 1.50 21.16
N PRO A 99 -5.88 0.53 22.09
CA PRO A 99 -7.03 -0.10 22.72
C PRO A 99 -7.84 0.87 23.60
N ASP A 100 -7.23 1.97 24.04
CA ASP A 100 -7.92 3.00 24.83
C ASP A 100 -8.69 3.99 23.93
N ASP A 101 -8.52 3.92 22.61
CA ASP A 101 -9.27 4.70 21.62
C ASP A 101 -10.34 3.83 20.95
N ALA A 102 -11.58 4.03 21.37
CA ALA A 102 -12.73 3.30 20.86
C ALA A 102 -12.95 3.51 19.34
N ALA A 103 -12.67 4.69 18.81
CA ALA A 103 -12.85 4.99 17.39
C ALA A 103 -11.77 4.28 16.55
N ALA A 104 -10.51 4.31 17.00
CA ALA A 104 -9.42 3.58 16.38
C ALA A 104 -9.68 2.07 16.35
N THR A 105 -10.12 1.51 17.48
CA THR A 105 -10.43 0.08 17.62
C THR A 105 -11.63 -0.33 16.74
N ALA A 106 -12.69 0.48 16.69
CA ALA A 106 -13.84 0.23 15.84
C ALA A 106 -13.46 0.23 14.35
N LEU A 107 -12.64 1.19 13.91
CA LEU A 107 -12.16 1.25 12.54
C LEU A 107 -11.26 0.05 12.19
N ALA A 108 -10.33 -0.33 13.07
CA ALA A 108 -9.48 -1.49 12.86
C ALA A 108 -10.31 -2.79 12.74
N THR A 109 -11.33 -2.93 13.59
CA THR A 109 -12.28 -4.06 13.53
C THR A 109 -13.07 -4.07 12.22
N GLU A 110 -13.52 -2.90 11.76
CA GLU A 110 -14.25 -2.77 10.50
C GLU A 110 -13.40 -3.17 9.30
N LEU A 111 -12.12 -2.78 9.26
CA LEU A 111 -11.19 -3.15 8.18
C LEU A 111 -11.03 -4.67 8.05
N VAL A 112 -11.03 -5.38 9.18
CA VAL A 112 -11.02 -6.85 9.20
C VAL A 112 -12.37 -7.41 8.75
N ARG A 113 -13.46 -6.87 9.30
CA ARG A 113 -14.83 -7.34 9.02
C ARG A 113 -15.19 -7.23 7.54
N CYS A 114 -14.78 -6.15 6.87
CA CYS A 114 -15.05 -5.95 5.45
C CYS A 114 -14.07 -6.68 4.51
N GLY A 115 -13.11 -7.45 5.07
CA GLY A 115 -12.12 -8.20 4.30
C GLY A 115 -11.02 -7.34 3.69
N SER A 116 -10.91 -6.06 4.07
CA SER A 116 -9.82 -5.19 3.59
C SER A 116 -8.46 -5.61 4.17
N LEU A 117 -8.45 -6.18 5.38
CA LEU A 117 -7.25 -6.70 6.04
C LEU A 117 -7.54 -8.06 6.69
N HIS A 118 -6.54 -8.93 6.71
CA HIS A 118 -6.62 -10.16 7.50
C HIS A 118 -6.53 -9.85 9.00
N ALA A 119 -7.15 -10.66 9.86
CA ALA A 119 -7.17 -10.41 11.32
C ALA A 119 -5.76 -10.28 11.91
N GLY A 120 -4.80 -11.10 11.45
CA GLY A 120 -3.39 -11.02 11.87
C GLY A 120 -2.61 -9.78 11.38
N ALA A 121 -3.23 -8.88 10.59
CA ALA A 121 -2.63 -7.61 10.19
C ALA A 121 -2.95 -6.50 11.18
N VAL A 122 -3.88 -6.72 12.12
CA VAL A 122 -4.30 -5.74 13.12
C VAL A 122 -3.71 -6.11 14.48
N GLU A 123 -3.04 -5.16 15.10
CA GLU A 123 -2.47 -5.27 16.44
C GLU A 123 -3.11 -4.21 17.34
N LEU A 124 -3.71 -4.64 18.46
CA LEU A 124 -4.20 -3.73 19.50
C LEU A 124 -3.09 -3.55 20.54
N GLU A 125 -2.54 -2.35 20.62
CA GLU A 125 -1.40 -2.07 21.50
C GLU A 125 -1.38 -0.60 21.96
N SER A 126 -0.89 -0.36 23.17
CA SER A 126 -0.69 0.99 23.70
C SER A 126 0.44 1.71 22.93
N ALA A 127 0.48 3.05 23.04
CA ALA A 127 1.55 3.84 22.42
C ALA A 127 2.96 3.38 22.82
N ALA A 128 3.19 3.08 24.10
CA ALA A 128 4.50 2.62 24.58
C ALA A 128 4.89 1.24 24.00
N ALA A 129 3.93 0.31 23.86
CA ALA A 129 4.18 -0.99 23.24
C ALA A 129 4.50 -0.85 21.75
N PHE A 130 3.74 0.01 21.05
CA PHE A 130 3.99 0.36 19.67
C PHE A 130 5.40 0.94 19.45
N ASP A 131 5.80 1.92 20.24
CA ASP A 131 7.12 2.55 20.14
C ASP A 131 8.25 1.53 20.36
N ALA A 132 8.12 0.66 21.37
CA ALA A 132 9.07 -0.41 21.63
C ALA A 132 9.17 -1.39 20.44
N ARG A 133 8.01 -1.75 19.85
CA ARG A 133 7.95 -2.63 18.69
C ARG A 133 8.55 -1.99 17.44
N VAL A 134 8.25 -0.73 17.14
CA VAL A 134 8.82 0.03 16.03
C VAL A 134 10.34 0.14 16.17
N ALA A 135 10.83 0.46 17.37
CA ALA A 135 12.27 0.53 17.64
C ALA A 135 12.97 -0.82 17.42
N ALA A 136 12.33 -1.92 17.83
CA ALA A 136 12.87 -3.27 17.71
C ALA A 136 12.77 -3.85 16.30
N GLN A 137 11.67 -3.61 15.58
CA GLN A 137 11.37 -4.22 14.28
C GLN A 137 11.83 -3.37 13.10
N ARG A 138 11.93 -2.04 13.27
CA ARG A 138 12.31 -1.07 12.23
C ARG A 138 11.51 -1.29 10.94
N PRO A 139 10.17 -1.08 10.98
CA PRO A 139 9.34 -1.19 9.79
C PRO A 139 9.84 -0.26 8.67
N PHE A 140 9.45 -0.56 7.43
CA PHE A 140 9.82 0.26 6.28
C PHE A 140 9.24 1.67 6.40
N ASN A 141 7.95 1.73 6.77
CA ASN A 141 7.21 2.97 6.96
C ASN A 141 6.37 2.89 8.23
N VAL A 142 6.21 4.04 8.90
CA VAL A 142 5.20 4.26 9.94
C VAL A 142 4.37 5.47 9.53
N LEU A 143 3.06 5.27 9.43
CA LEU A 143 2.09 6.30 9.07
C LEU A 143 1.15 6.50 10.24
N ASP A 144 1.26 7.65 10.90
CA ASP A 144 0.36 8.02 12.00
C ASP A 144 -0.92 8.67 11.44
N ALA A 145 -2.07 8.18 11.87
CA ALA A 145 -3.38 8.68 11.46
C ALA A 145 -3.56 10.19 11.67
N ARG A 146 -2.93 10.79 12.69
CA ARG A 146 -2.96 12.25 12.91
C ARG A 146 -2.20 12.98 11.83
N ALA A 147 -1.01 12.50 11.47
CA ALA A 147 -0.24 13.08 10.38
C ALA A 147 -0.98 12.94 9.04
N LEU A 148 -1.77 11.87 8.86
CA LEU A 148 -2.64 11.73 7.69
C LEU A 148 -3.76 12.77 7.69
N ALA A 149 -4.39 13.04 8.83
CA ALA A 149 -5.46 14.03 8.96
C ALA A 149 -4.96 15.47 8.68
N GLU A 150 -3.76 15.82 9.14
CA GLU A 150 -3.12 17.11 8.83
C GLU A 150 -2.91 17.31 7.32
N LEU A 151 -2.56 16.23 6.60
CA LEU A 151 -2.45 16.27 5.14
C LEU A 151 -3.81 16.53 4.46
N ASP A 152 -4.93 16.09 5.06
CA ASP A 152 -6.25 16.35 4.51
C ASP A 152 -6.73 17.77 4.78
N GLU A 153 -6.39 18.34 5.93
CA GLU A 153 -6.62 19.75 6.20
C GLU A 153 -5.86 20.61 5.18
N ALA A 154 -4.60 20.28 4.90
CA ALA A 154 -3.83 20.95 3.84
C ALA A 154 -4.49 20.80 2.45
N ARG A 155 -5.03 19.63 2.12
CA ARG A 155 -5.78 19.41 0.87
C ARG A 155 -7.07 20.23 0.80
N ALA A 156 -7.79 20.34 1.92
CA ALA A 156 -9.01 21.12 2.04
C ALA A 156 -8.76 22.63 1.88
N LEU A 157 -7.54 23.11 2.17
CA LEU A 157 -7.11 24.49 1.93
C LEU A 157 -6.77 24.81 0.45
N GLY A 158 -7.12 23.93 -0.49
CA GLY A 158 -7.01 24.19 -1.93
C GLY A 158 -5.68 23.77 -2.57
N VAL A 159 -4.84 23.02 -1.85
CA VAL A 159 -3.57 22.48 -2.36
C VAL A 159 -3.82 21.31 -3.34
N GLY A 160 -5.04 20.79 -3.39
CA GLY A 160 -5.46 19.72 -4.29
C GLY A 160 -4.98 18.33 -3.83
N LEU A 161 -5.48 17.29 -4.48
CA LEU A 161 -5.04 15.92 -4.23
C LEU A 161 -3.74 15.65 -5.01
N PRO A 162 -2.78 14.88 -4.45
CA PRO A 162 -1.57 14.55 -5.18
C PRO A 162 -1.90 13.68 -6.39
N LEU A 163 -1.05 13.72 -7.42
CA LEU A 163 -1.18 12.82 -8.56
C LEU A 163 -1.02 11.37 -8.09
N ALA A 164 -1.89 10.46 -8.55
CA ALA A 164 -1.94 9.07 -8.09
C ALA A 164 -0.57 8.39 -8.13
N GLY A 165 0.19 8.54 -9.22
CA GLY A 165 1.51 7.94 -9.34
C GLY A 165 2.56 8.51 -8.37
N GLN A 166 2.52 9.82 -8.08
CA GLN A 166 3.40 10.41 -7.08
C GLN A 166 3.03 9.90 -5.69
N PHE A 167 1.75 9.87 -5.37
CA PHE A 167 1.25 9.37 -4.10
C PHE A 167 1.63 7.91 -3.86
N VAL A 168 1.40 7.02 -4.82
CA VAL A 168 1.79 5.61 -4.72
C VAL A 168 3.30 5.45 -4.55
N SER A 169 4.12 6.27 -5.22
CA SER A 169 5.58 6.21 -5.10
C SER A 169 6.14 6.63 -3.73
N MET A 170 5.33 7.29 -2.89
CA MET A 170 5.69 7.59 -1.49
C MET A 170 5.49 6.38 -0.57
N LEU A 171 4.62 5.45 -0.96
CA LEU A 171 4.20 4.31 -0.14
C LEU A 171 4.87 3.01 -0.58
N LEU A 172 5.05 2.85 -1.89
CA LEU A 172 5.60 1.67 -2.54
C LEU A 172 6.83 2.06 -3.35
N CYS A 173 7.69 1.09 -3.62
CA CYS A 173 8.95 1.34 -4.31
C CYS A 173 8.72 1.43 -5.83
N VAL A 174 9.42 2.35 -6.48
CA VAL A 174 9.66 2.29 -7.93
C VAL A 174 11.09 1.81 -8.11
N GLY A 175 11.28 0.73 -8.87
CA GLY A 175 12.63 0.20 -9.03
C GLY A 175 12.89 -0.42 -10.38
N HIS A 176 14.14 -0.81 -10.57
CA HIS A 176 14.58 -1.46 -11.79
C HIS A 176 15.54 -2.62 -11.50
N ALA A 177 15.70 -3.50 -12.47
CA ALA A 177 16.69 -4.57 -12.50
C ALA A 177 17.33 -4.58 -13.90
N LYS A 178 18.60 -4.95 -13.99
CA LYS A 178 19.36 -4.92 -15.24
C LYS A 178 20.19 -6.19 -15.40
N SER A 179 20.19 -6.77 -16.59
CA SER A 179 21.23 -7.69 -17.04
C SER A 179 22.37 -6.91 -17.72
N ALA A 180 23.58 -7.44 -17.65
CA ALA A 180 24.71 -6.90 -18.41
C ALA A 180 24.63 -7.27 -19.90
N ARG A 181 23.78 -8.24 -20.27
CA ARG A 181 23.56 -8.70 -21.65
C ARG A 181 22.39 -7.95 -22.29
N ALA A 182 22.46 -7.73 -23.60
CA ALA A 182 21.32 -7.33 -24.41
C ALA A 182 20.42 -8.54 -24.65
N ASP A 183 19.12 -8.30 -24.82
CA ASP A 183 18.08 -9.31 -25.11
C ASP A 183 18.16 -10.59 -24.26
N ASP A 184 18.47 -10.43 -22.98
CA ASP A 184 18.55 -11.51 -21.99
C ASP A 184 17.13 -11.99 -21.61
N GLU A 185 16.50 -12.76 -22.49
CA GLU A 185 15.14 -13.30 -22.30
C GLU A 185 15.03 -14.17 -21.04
N ARG A 186 16.10 -14.89 -20.68
CA ARG A 186 16.13 -15.65 -19.43
C ARG A 186 16.03 -14.72 -18.22
N PHE A 187 16.81 -13.64 -18.20
CA PHE A 187 16.69 -12.62 -17.14
C PHE A 187 15.29 -12.04 -17.08
N ILE A 188 14.67 -11.76 -18.24
CA ILE A 188 13.31 -11.23 -18.29
C ILE A 188 12.32 -12.21 -17.69
N ASP A 189 12.32 -13.46 -18.15
CA ASP A 189 11.39 -14.49 -17.69
C ASP A 189 11.52 -14.77 -16.19
N GLU A 190 12.74 -14.82 -15.68
CA GLU A 190 13.02 -15.07 -14.27
C GLU A 190 12.61 -13.88 -13.40
N PHE A 191 13.09 -12.67 -13.73
CA PHE A 191 12.85 -11.51 -12.89
C PHE A 191 11.44 -10.97 -13.01
N ALA A 192 10.78 -11.05 -14.17
CA ALA A 192 9.40 -10.58 -14.31
C ALA A 192 8.39 -11.39 -13.47
N ARG A 193 8.72 -12.65 -13.14
CA ARG A 193 7.88 -13.51 -12.28
C ARG A 193 8.11 -13.31 -10.79
N SER A 194 9.17 -12.59 -10.41
CA SER A 194 9.53 -12.33 -9.01
C SER A 194 8.39 -11.67 -8.23
N ALA A 195 8.22 -12.06 -6.96
CA ALA A 195 7.30 -11.41 -6.02
C ALA A 195 7.68 -9.95 -5.67
N LYS A 196 8.82 -9.48 -6.17
CA LYS A 196 9.25 -8.09 -6.07
C LYS A 196 8.31 -7.13 -6.78
N TRP A 197 7.74 -7.54 -7.92
CA TRP A 197 6.92 -6.65 -8.75
C TRP A 197 5.48 -6.65 -8.27
N LEU A 198 4.93 -5.44 -8.18
CA LEU A 198 3.55 -5.25 -7.77
C LEU A 198 2.60 -5.84 -8.81
N ARG A 199 1.56 -6.53 -8.34
CA ARG A 199 0.45 -7.06 -9.15
C ARG A 199 -0.85 -6.64 -8.50
N MET A 200 -1.92 -6.46 -9.27
CA MET A 200 -3.26 -6.32 -8.67
C MET A 200 -3.59 -7.57 -7.85
N ALA A 201 -4.17 -7.37 -6.67
CA ALA A 201 -4.58 -8.45 -5.80
C ALA A 201 -5.64 -9.30 -6.51
N ARG A 202 -5.49 -10.62 -6.44
CA ARG A 202 -6.51 -11.56 -6.91
C ARG A 202 -7.40 -11.96 -5.73
N ALA A 203 -8.62 -12.39 -6.03
CA ALA A 203 -9.54 -12.90 -4.99
C ALA A 203 -8.99 -14.10 -4.19
N GLU A 204 -7.92 -14.74 -4.68
CA GLU A 204 -7.24 -15.87 -4.05
C GLU A 204 -6.09 -15.45 -3.11
N ASP A 205 -5.68 -14.17 -3.16
CA ASP A 205 -4.55 -13.62 -2.39
C ASP A 205 -4.98 -13.08 -1.01
N SER A 206 -6.29 -13.07 -0.71
CA SER A 206 -6.94 -12.50 0.48
C SER A 206 -7.44 -13.54 1.46
#